data_AF-A0A6N8ERI5-F1
#
_entry.id   AF-A0A6N8ERI5-F1
#
_cell.length_a   1.000
_cell.length_b   1.000
_cell.length_c   1.000
_cell.angle_alpha   90.00
_cell.angle_beta   90.00
_cell.angle_gamma   90.00
#
_symmetry.space_group_name_H-M   'P 1'
#
loop_
_entity.id
_entity.type
_entity.pdbx_description
1 polymer ?
#
loop_
_entity_poly.entity_id
_entity_poly.type
_entity_poly.pdbx_seq_one_letter_code
_entity_poly.pdbx_strand_id
1 'polypeptide(L)'
;MQHGHDDFERRFLQLLIQRITVQHMLYKFGVHPHRLRHTFCRELVSTPGVDIATVAELAGHADNNITRRYAKPTEAEIIKAVDQAFT
;
A
#
# COMPACT_ATOMS: atom_id res chain seq x y z
N MET A 1 -40.45 10.59 -2.17
CA MET A 1 -39.13 10.27 -2.75
C MET A 1 -37.97 10.88 -1.94
N GLN A 2 -38.11 11.02 -0.60
CA GLN A 2 -37.12 11.70 0.27
C GLN A 2 -36.08 10.73 0.88
N HIS A 3 -36.42 9.44 1.02
CA HIS A 3 -35.63 8.47 1.79
C HIS A 3 -34.22 8.16 1.21
N GLY A 4 -34.02 8.25 -0.10
CA GLY A 4 -32.71 7.95 -0.71
C GLY A 4 -31.63 8.99 -0.43
N HIS A 5 -32.01 10.23 -0.07
CA HIS A 5 -31.07 11.30 0.25
C HIS A 5 -30.50 11.13 1.67
N ASP A 6 -31.38 10.84 2.63
CA ASP A 6 -31.02 10.65 4.04
C ASP A 6 -30.09 9.43 4.25
N ASP A 7 -30.31 8.35 3.50
CA ASP A 7 -29.47 7.14 3.57
C ASP A 7 -28.08 7.37 2.98
N PHE A 8 -27.98 8.18 1.91
CA PHE A 8 -26.71 8.58 1.33
C PHE A 8 -25.88 9.42 2.31
N GLU A 9 -26.49 10.42 2.94
CA GLU A 9 -25.81 11.26 3.92
C GLU A 9 -25.32 10.46 5.13
N ARG A 10 -26.15 9.54 5.65
CA ARG A 10 -25.76 8.64 6.76
C ARG A 10 -24.56 7.77 6.38
N ARG A 11 -24.58 7.17 5.18
CA ARG A 11 -23.47 6.33 4.71
C ARG A 11 -22.19 7.15 4.55
N PHE A 12 -22.29 8.35 4.00
CA PHE A 12 -21.16 9.26 3.84
C PHE A 12 -20.54 9.63 5.20
N LEU A 13 -21.37 10.06 6.16
CA LEU A 13 -20.93 10.38 7.52
C LEU A 13 -20.29 9.17 8.22
N GLN A 14 -20.86 7.98 8.04
CA GLN A 14 -20.32 6.75 8.61
C GLN A 14 -18.92 6.44 8.06
N LEU A 15 -18.73 6.52 6.73
CA LEU A 15 -17.42 6.32 6.10
C LEU A 15 -16.40 7.37 6.55
N LEU A 16 -16.83 8.63 6.71
CA LEU A 16 -15.98 9.72 7.19
C LEU A 16 -15.51 9.47 8.63
N ILE A 17 -16.43 9.11 9.53
CA ILE A 17 -16.11 8.80 10.93
C ILE A 17 -15.18 7.59 11.00
N GLN A 18 -15.43 6.53 10.23
CA GLN A 18 -14.56 5.36 10.16
C GLN A 18 -13.15 5.75 9.72
N ARG A 19 -13.01 6.55 8.65
CA ARG A 19 -11.72 7.02 8.15
C ARG A 19 -10.95 7.81 9.21
N ILE A 20 -11.59 8.79 9.85
CA ILE A 20 -10.97 9.65 10.87
C ILE A 20 -10.58 8.81 12.09
N THR A 21 -11.46 7.91 12.53
CA THR A 21 -11.21 7.03 13.69
C THR A 21 -10.00 6.15 13.45
N VAL A 22 -9.91 5.48 12.30
CA VAL A 22 -8.77 4.63 11.96
C VAL A 22 -7.47 5.43 11.93
N GLN A 23 -7.47 6.60 11.29
CA GLN A 23 -6.28 7.47 11.25
C GLN A 23 -5.85 7.92 12.66
N HIS A 24 -6.80 8.30 13.50
CA HIS A 24 -6.54 8.71 14.88
C HIS A 24 -6.01 7.56 15.74
N MET A 25 -6.57 6.35 15.58
CA MET A 25 -6.09 5.15 16.26
C MET A 25 -4.65 4.83 15.85
N LEU A 26 -4.34 4.83 14.55
CA LEU A 26 -2.97 4.60 14.05
C LEU A 26 -1.99 5.64 14.60
N TYR A 27 -2.39 6.92 14.63
CA TYR A 27 -1.58 8.00 15.16
C TYR A 27 -1.22 7.78 16.65
N LYS A 28 -2.16 7.28 17.47
CA LYS A 28 -1.88 6.95 18.89
C LYS A 28 -0.78 5.92 19.07
N PHE A 29 -0.58 5.03 18.11
CA PHE A 29 0.51 4.04 18.11
C PHE A 29 1.76 4.52 17.35
N GLY A 30 1.84 5.80 16.95
CA GLY A 30 2.96 6.34 16.18
C GLY A 30 3.04 5.79 14.75
N VAL A 31 1.97 5.18 14.24
CA VAL A 31 1.89 4.61 12.90
C VAL A 31 1.14 5.59 11.99
N HIS A 32 1.67 5.80 10.79
CA HIS A 32 1.02 6.63 9.78
C HIS A 32 0.50 5.77 8.61
N PRO A 33 -0.64 6.11 8.00
CA PRO A 33 -1.16 5.39 6.84
C PRO A 33 -0.13 5.23 5.71
N HIS A 34 0.74 6.23 5.51
CA HIS A 34 1.80 6.17 4.52
C HIS A 34 2.88 5.11 4.85
N ARG A 35 3.20 4.89 6.14
CA ARG A 35 4.10 3.80 6.55
C ARG A 35 3.48 2.44 6.28
N LEU A 36 2.19 2.27 6.56
CA LEU A 36 1.47 1.02 6.25
C LEU A 36 1.50 0.72 4.75
N ARG A 37 1.24 1.72 3.91
CA ARG A 37 1.38 1.60 2.45
C ARG A 37 2.80 1.20 2.04
N HIS A 38 3.82 1.80 2.66
CA HIS A 38 5.21 1.46 2.38
C HIS A 38 5.53 0.02 2.73
N THR A 39 5.12 -0.45 3.92
CA THR A 39 5.30 -1.84 4.34
C THR A 39 4.56 -2.79 3.38
N PHE A 40 3.29 -2.53 3.09
CA PHE A 40 2.49 -3.33 2.16
C PHE A 40 3.16 -3.49 0.79
N CYS A 41 3.59 -2.38 0.17
CA CYS A 41 4.24 -2.43 -1.14
C CYS A 41 5.62 -3.13 -1.07
N ARG A 42 6.39 -2.93 0.01
CA ARG A 42 7.69 -3.59 0.18
C ARG A 42 7.54 -5.10 0.31
N GLU A 43 6.63 -5.57 1.15
CA GLU A 43 6.36 -7.01 1.33
C GLU A 43 5.91 -7.66 0.02
N LEU A 44 5.02 -7.02 -0.74
CA LEU A 44 4.58 -7.54 -2.03
C LEU A 44 5.73 -7.63 -3.03
N VAL A 45 6.58 -6.61 -3.15
CA VAL A 45 7.72 -6.66 -4.08
C VAL A 45 8.76 -7.71 -3.66
N SER A 46 8.89 -7.97 -2.36
CA SER A 46 9.76 -9.03 -1.85
C SER A 46 9.14 -10.44 -1.96
N THR A 47 7.88 -10.56 -2.34
CA THR A 47 7.19 -11.85 -2.46
C THR A 47 7.55 -12.50 -3.82
N PRO A 48 8.12 -13.73 -3.82
CA PRO A 48 8.44 -14.42 -5.07
C PRO A 48 7.22 -14.58 -5.97
N GLY A 49 7.37 -14.24 -7.25
CA GLY A 49 6.31 -14.36 -8.25
C GLY A 49 5.33 -13.18 -8.32
N VAL A 50 5.49 -12.15 -7.48
CA VAL A 50 4.70 -10.91 -7.59
C VAL A 50 5.43 -9.91 -8.49
N ASP A 51 4.81 -9.54 -9.61
CA ASP A 51 5.36 -8.53 -10.51
C ASP A 51 5.15 -7.10 -9.98
N ILE A 52 6.10 -6.21 -10.30
CA ILE A 52 6.08 -4.80 -9.87
C ILE A 52 4.88 -4.05 -10.46
N ALA A 53 4.40 -4.42 -11.65
CA ALA A 53 3.22 -3.82 -12.25
C ALA A 53 1.96 -4.15 -11.43
N THR A 54 1.83 -5.40 -10.96
CA THR A 54 0.75 -5.81 -10.05
C THR A 54 0.77 -5.00 -8.77
N VAL A 55 1.95 -4.76 -8.18
CA VAL A 55 2.06 -3.92 -6.97
C VAL A 55 1.67 -2.47 -7.25
N ALA A 56 2.02 -1.93 -8.42
CA ALA A 56 1.65 -0.58 -8.82
C ALA A 56 0.12 -0.43 -8.99
N GLU A 57 -0.54 -1.43 -9.59
CA GLU A 57 -1.99 -1.48 -9.74
C GLU A 57 -2.68 -1.53 -8.37
N LEU A 58 -2.24 -2.43 -7.47
CA LEU A 58 -2.77 -2.54 -6.10
C LEU A 58 -2.58 -1.25 -5.29
N ALA A 59 -1.47 -0.55 -5.51
CA ALA A 59 -1.20 0.72 -4.84
C ALA A 59 -1.95 1.91 -5.48
N GLY A 60 -2.55 1.72 -6.66
CA GLY A 60 -3.18 2.78 -7.44
C GLY A 60 -2.19 3.82 -7.97
N HIS A 61 -0.95 3.41 -8.29
CA HIS A 61 0.07 4.29 -8.84
C HIS A 61 -0.07 4.37 -10.37
N ALA A 62 -0.29 5.58 -10.88
CA ALA A 62 -0.33 5.82 -12.33
C ALA A 62 1.06 5.71 -12.99
N ASP A 63 2.14 5.84 -12.21
CA ASP A 63 3.51 5.69 -12.67
C ASP A 63 4.24 4.59 -11.88
N ASN A 64 4.67 3.55 -12.59
CA ASN A 64 5.43 2.41 -12.04
C ASN A 64 6.75 2.84 -11.38
N ASN A 65 7.31 4.00 -11.75
CA ASN A 65 8.51 4.54 -11.09
C ASN A 65 8.29 4.85 -9.61
N ILE A 66 7.05 5.16 -9.20
CA ILE A 66 6.70 5.36 -7.79
C ILE A 66 6.87 4.04 -7.03
N THR A 67 6.38 2.94 -7.62
CA THR A 67 6.47 1.59 -7.04
C THR A 67 7.90 1.05 -7.03
N ARG A 68 8.74 1.44 -8.00
CA ARG A 68 10.17 1.09 -8.06
C ARG A 68 10.96 1.53 -6.83
N ARG A 69 10.47 2.52 -6.08
CA ARG A 69 11.06 2.90 -4.79
C ARG A 69 11.02 1.77 -3.75
N TYR A 70 10.02 0.90 -3.79
CA TYR A 70 9.91 -0.26 -2.91
C TYR A 70 10.77 -1.44 -3.37
N ALA A 71 11.10 -1.47 -4.66
CA ALA A 71 11.86 -2.54 -5.31
C ALA A 71 13.37 -2.40 -5.21
N LYS A 72 13.90 -1.41 -4.48
CA LYS A 72 15.36 -1.27 -4.31
C LYS A 72 15.91 -2.49 -3.56
N PRO A 73 16.68 -3.37 -4.22
CA PRO A 73 17.34 -4.46 -3.53
C PRO A 73 18.47 -3.91 -2.67
N THR A 74 18.73 -4.57 -1.56
CA THR A 74 19.93 -4.38 -0.75
C THR A 74 21.14 -4.98 -1.47
N GLU A 75 22.35 -4.55 -1.10
CA GLU A 75 23.58 -5.07 -1.70
C GLU A 75 23.71 -6.61 -1.54
N ALA A 76 23.29 -7.14 -0.38
CA ALA A 76 23.25 -8.58 -0.14
C ALA A 76 22.27 -9.32 -1.08
N GLU A 77 21.10 -8.74 -1.35
CA GLU A 77 20.13 -9.30 -2.30
C GLU A 77 20.66 -9.27 -3.73
N ILE A 78 21.40 -8.23 -4.11
CA ILE A 78 22.06 -8.12 -5.42
C ILE A 78 23.11 -9.23 -5.57
N ILE A 79 24.02 -9.39 -4.60
CA ILE A 79 25.07 -10.42 -4.64
C ILE A 79 24.43 -11.81 -4.75
N LYS A 80 23.44 -12.11 -3.90
CA LYS A 80 22.73 -13.39 -3.94
C LYS A 80 22.06 -13.65 -5.30
N ALA A 81 21.46 -12.63 -5.91
CA ALA A 81 20.82 -12.76 -7.22
C ALA A 81 21.83 -13.03 -8.33
N VAL A 82 23.01 -12.41 -8.29
CA VAL A 82 24.12 -12.69 -9.22
C VAL A 82 24.60 -14.13 -9.06
N ASP A 83 24.86 -14.56 -7.82
CA ASP A 83 25.32 -15.93 -7.55
C ASP A 83 24.33 -16.97 -8.08
N GLN A 84 23.02 -16.76 -7.90
CA GLN A 84 21.97 -17.65 -8.39
C GLN A 84 21.82 -17.66 -9.92
N ALA A 85 22.17 -16.58 -10.61
CA ALA A 85 22.01 -16.47 -12.06
C ALA A 85 23.16 -17.13 -12.84
N PHE A 86 24.33 -17.24 -12.22
CA PHE A 86 25.56 -17.70 -12.87
C PHE A 86 26.19 -18.96 -12.24
N THR A 87 25.48 -19.61 -11.30
CA THR A 87 25.86 -20.91 -10.70
C THR A 87 24.75 -21.93 -10.94
#